data_AF-W4HG05-F1
#
_entry.id   AF-W4HG05-F1
#
_cell.length_a   1.000
_cell.length_b   1.000
_cell.length_c   1.000
_cell.angle_alpha   90.00
_cell.angle_beta   90.00
_cell.angle_gamma   90.00
#
_symmetry.space_group_name_H-M   'P 1'
#
loop_
_entity.id
_entity.type
_entity.pdbx_description
1 polymer ?
#
loop_
_entity_poly.entity_id
_entity_poly.type
_entity_poly.pdbx_seq_one_letter_code
_entity_poly.pdbx_strand_id
1 'polypeptide(L)'
;MTESDSVFMSAVVALTAWPRPESNPDVRQILDRLEEVFPAVSGRAGTADELRFDDAPSAELKARVAELIEARATGSSADWDSAMVKLRLAVSSEFERRAVRSHVLWRLDPDG
;
A
#
# COMPACT_ATOMS: atom_id res chain seq x y z
N MET A 1 -4.35 -12.32 -6.12
CA MET A 1 -3.31 -11.26 -6.10
C MET A 1 -2.48 -11.29 -7.38
N THR A 2 -2.31 -10.17 -8.09
CA THR A 2 -1.39 -10.09 -9.24
C THR A 2 0.06 -9.87 -8.81
N GLU A 3 1.01 -10.03 -9.73
CA GLU A 3 2.42 -9.67 -9.49
C GLU A 3 2.56 -8.19 -9.12
N SER A 4 1.85 -7.30 -9.83
CA SER A 4 1.84 -5.85 -9.55
C SER A 4 1.31 -5.53 -8.15
N ASP A 5 0.28 -6.23 -7.67
CA ASP A 5 -0.25 -6.03 -6.31
C ASP A 5 0.76 -6.48 -5.25
N SER A 6 1.45 -7.60 -5.52
CA SER A 6 2.46 -8.16 -4.61
C SER A 6 3.66 -7.23 -4.48
N VAL A 7 4.14 -6.69 -5.62
CA VAL A 7 5.22 -5.69 -5.66
C VAL A 7 4.79 -4.40 -4.98
N PHE A 8 3.58 -3.91 -5.26
CA PHE A 8 3.02 -2.72 -4.62
C PHE A 8 2.97 -2.87 -3.10
N MET A 9 2.40 -3.97 -2.58
CA MET A 9 2.30 -4.20 -1.15
C MET A 9 3.68 -4.33 -0.49
N SER A 10 4.61 -5.03 -1.14
CA SER A 10 5.98 -5.18 -0.63
C SER A 10 6.72 -3.84 -0.57
N ALA A 11 6.60 -3.02 -1.61
CA ALA A 11 7.19 -1.69 -1.66
C ALA A 11 6.60 -0.78 -0.59
N VAL A 12 5.27 -0.76 -0.44
CA VAL A 12 4.57 0.01 0.59
C VAL A 12 5.01 -0.37 1.99
N VAL A 13 5.10 -1.67 2.30
CA VAL A 13 5.57 -2.16 3.61
C VAL A 13 7.04 -1.82 3.84
N ALA A 14 7.88 -1.92 2.81
CA ALA A 14 9.27 -1.51 2.92
C ALA A 14 9.40 0.00 3.19
N LEU A 15 8.57 0.83 2.56
CA LEU A 15 8.59 2.28 2.78
C LEU A 15 8.17 2.66 4.20
N THR A 16 7.19 1.99 4.81
CA THR A 16 6.76 2.35 6.18
C THR A 16 7.87 2.16 7.21
N ALA A 17 8.81 1.24 6.95
CA ALA A 17 9.96 0.97 7.81
C ALA A 17 11.06 2.06 7.74
N TRP A 18 11.09 2.90 6.69
CA TRP A 18 12.18 3.86 6.47
C TRP A 18 11.70 5.32 6.41
N PRO A 19 12.48 6.27 6.97
CA PRO A 19 12.03 7.66 7.08
C PRO A 19 12.17 8.49 5.79
N ARG A 20 13.25 8.34 5.00
CA ARG A 20 13.49 9.16 3.78
C ARG A 20 14.32 8.50 2.67
N PRO A 21 14.11 8.87 1.39
CA PRO A 21 14.92 8.42 0.25
C PRO A 21 16.33 9.02 0.21
N GLU A 22 16.52 10.22 0.76
CA GLU A 22 17.84 10.86 0.81
C GLU A 22 18.79 10.16 1.79
N SER A 23 18.22 9.56 2.83
CA SER A 23 18.94 8.89 3.89
C SER A 23 19.22 7.42 3.59
N ASN A 24 18.58 6.85 2.57
CA ASN A 24 18.75 5.45 2.19
C ASN A 24 18.54 5.26 0.66
N PRO A 25 19.58 4.83 -0.10
CA PRO A 25 19.46 4.60 -1.53
C PRO A 25 18.43 3.51 -1.89
N ASP A 26 18.20 2.53 -1.01
CA ASP A 26 17.22 1.46 -1.23
C ASP A 26 15.79 2.02 -1.26
N VAL A 27 15.51 3.06 -0.47
CA VAL A 27 14.21 3.74 -0.46
C VAL A 27 13.92 4.41 -1.80
N ARG A 28 14.95 4.94 -2.49
CA ARG A 28 14.78 5.48 -3.85
C ARG A 28 14.38 4.39 -4.83
N GLN A 29 15.08 3.26 -4.79
CA GLN A 29 14.76 2.12 -5.66
C GLN A 29 13.36 1.57 -5.40
N ILE A 30 12.94 1.51 -4.13
CA ILE A 30 11.59 1.11 -3.75
C ILE A 30 10.54 2.09 -4.30
N LEU A 31 10.80 3.40 -4.22
CA LEU A 31 9.89 4.42 -4.76
C LEU A 31 9.79 4.35 -6.28
N ASP A 32 10.91 4.19 -6.98
CA ASP A 32 10.92 4.05 -8.44
C ASP A 32 10.12 2.81 -8.87
N ARG A 33 10.29 1.70 -8.14
CA ARG A 33 9.50 0.48 -8.40
C ARG A 33 8.02 0.67 -8.07
N LEU A 34 7.70 1.42 -7.02
CA LEU A 34 6.33 1.72 -6.63
C LEU A 34 5.63 2.57 -7.71
N GLU A 35 6.30 3.61 -8.20
CA GLU A 35 5.81 4.48 -9.29
C GLU A 35 5.57 3.70 -10.59
N GLU A 36 6.42 2.71 -10.88
CA GLU A 36 6.26 1.84 -12.06
C GLU A 36 4.99 0.99 -11.99
N VAL A 37 4.71 0.37 -10.83
CA VAL A 37 3.57 -0.55 -10.68
C VAL A 37 2.27 0.17 -10.31
N PHE A 38 2.35 1.39 -9.78
CA PHE A 38 1.19 2.12 -9.27
C PHE A 38 0.07 2.32 -10.30
N PRO A 39 0.31 2.71 -11.57
CA PRO A 39 -0.75 2.86 -12.56
C PRO A 39 -1.54 1.58 -12.82
N ALA A 40 -0.87 0.42 -12.80
CA ALA A 40 -1.51 -0.88 -12.99
C ALA A 40 -2.39 -1.28 -11.80
N VAL A 41 -2.05 -0.80 -10.59
CA VAL A 41 -2.78 -1.07 -9.34
C VAL A 41 -3.92 -0.06 -9.13
N SER A 42 -3.70 1.21 -9.45
CA SER A 42 -4.65 2.31 -9.23
C SER A 42 -5.84 2.28 -10.19
N GLY A 43 -5.65 1.81 -11.42
CA GLY A 43 -6.71 1.65 -12.42
C GLY A 43 -7.68 0.49 -12.17
N ARG A 44 -7.39 -0.38 -11.21
CA ARG A 44 -8.29 -1.49 -10.83
C ARG A 44 -9.34 -0.97 -9.86
N ALA A 45 -10.56 -0.77 -10.36
CA ALA A 45 -11.71 -0.46 -9.53
C ALA A 45 -11.99 -1.66 -8.62
N GLY A 46 -12.11 -1.40 -7.31
CA GLY A 46 -12.57 -2.41 -6.37
C GLY A 46 -14.01 -2.77 -6.72
N THR A 47 -14.21 -3.89 -7.41
CA THR A 47 -15.56 -4.35 -7.77
C THR A 47 -16.20 -5.00 -6.55
N ALA A 48 -17.52 -4.94 -6.43
CA ALA A 48 -18.27 -5.44 -5.26
C ALA A 48 -18.07 -6.96 -5.00
N ASP A 49 -17.47 -7.69 -5.94
CA ASP A 49 -17.15 -9.12 -5.84
C ASP A 49 -15.85 -9.40 -5.02
N GLU A 50 -15.06 -8.38 -4.71
CA GLU A 50 -13.82 -8.51 -3.92
C GLU A 50 -14.06 -8.87 -2.44
N LEU A 51 -15.31 -8.80 -1.97
CA LEU A 51 -15.72 -9.32 -0.65
C LEU A 51 -15.51 -10.83 -0.52
N ARG A 52 -15.35 -11.55 -1.63
CA ARG A 52 -15.21 -13.01 -1.62
C ARG A 52 -13.77 -13.50 -1.77
N PHE A 53 -12.85 -12.77 -2.42
CA PHE A 53 -11.52 -13.33 -2.73
C PHE A 53 -10.30 -12.39 -2.87
N ASP A 54 -10.36 -11.06 -2.68
CA ASP A 54 -9.19 -10.24 -3.10
C ASP A 54 -8.23 -9.77 -1.99
N ASP A 55 -6.95 -10.12 -2.21
CA ASP A 55 -5.73 -9.57 -1.61
C ASP A 55 -5.35 -8.20 -2.20
N ALA A 56 -6.22 -7.63 -3.04
CA ALA A 56 -5.97 -6.36 -3.71
C ALA A 56 -5.77 -5.21 -2.70
N PRO A 57 -4.90 -4.23 -3.02
CA PRO A 57 -4.75 -3.05 -2.18
C PRO A 57 -6.06 -2.26 -2.07
N SER A 58 -6.38 -1.76 -0.88
CA SER A 58 -7.57 -0.91 -0.71
C SER A 58 -7.46 0.45 -1.43
N ALA A 59 -8.61 1.04 -1.73
CA ALA A 59 -8.68 2.38 -2.31
C ALA A 59 -7.98 3.45 -1.45
N GLU A 60 -8.11 3.35 -0.13
CA GLU A 60 -7.41 4.24 0.81
C GLU A 60 -5.90 4.11 0.68
N LEU A 61 -5.39 2.87 0.64
CA LEU A 61 -3.95 2.63 0.51
C LEU A 61 -3.42 3.16 -0.84
N LYS A 62 -4.17 2.93 -1.93
CA LYS A 62 -3.86 3.48 -3.25
C LYS A 62 -3.81 5.02 -3.23
N ALA A 63 -4.77 5.67 -2.57
CA ALA A 63 -4.80 7.13 -2.44
C ALA A 63 -3.59 7.68 -1.66
N ARG A 64 -3.18 7.01 -0.57
CA ARG A 64 -2.01 7.46 0.21
C ARG A 64 -0.70 7.27 -0.53
N VAL A 65 -0.59 6.25 -1.37
CA VAL A 65 0.56 6.10 -2.26
C VAL A 65 0.59 7.19 -3.32
N ALA A 66 -0.54 7.58 -3.91
CA ALA A 66 -0.61 8.71 -4.82
C ALA A 66 -0.10 10.01 -4.15
N GLU A 67 -0.59 10.31 -2.94
CA GLU A 67 -0.13 11.46 -2.15
C GLU A 67 1.38 11.41 -1.88
N LEU A 68 1.95 10.24 -1.62
CA LEU A 68 3.39 10.08 -1.40
C LEU A 68 4.22 10.35 -2.66
N ILE A 69 3.77 9.84 -3.81
CA ILE A 69 4.41 10.06 -5.12
C ILE A 69 4.37 11.56 -5.46
N GLU A 70 3.25 12.24 -5.21
CA GLU A 70 3.14 13.68 -5.39
C GLU A 70 4.08 14.45 -4.46
N ALA A 71 4.14 14.09 -3.17
CA ALA A 71 5.04 14.72 -2.20
C ALA A 71 6.52 14.54 -2.56
N ARG A 72 6.90 13.44 -3.20
CA ARG A 72 8.25 13.25 -3.77
C ARG A 72 8.52 14.29 -4.86
N ALA A 73 7.56 14.48 -5.77
CA ALA A 73 7.71 15.37 -6.91
C ALA A 73 7.84 16.85 -6.52
N THR A 74 7.21 17.26 -5.40
CA THR A 74 7.34 18.64 -4.90
C THR A 74 8.68 18.91 -4.20
N GLY A 75 9.40 17.87 -3.77
CA GLY A 75 10.64 17.99 -2.99
C GLY A 75 10.45 18.64 -1.61
N SER A 76 9.20 18.81 -1.17
CA SER A 76 8.84 19.46 0.09
C SER A 76 8.97 18.48 1.24
N SER A 77 9.88 18.77 2.16
CA SER A 77 10.09 17.98 3.38
C SER A 77 8.81 17.80 4.21
N ALA A 78 8.00 18.86 4.32
CA ALA A 78 6.78 18.82 5.14
C ALA A 78 5.69 17.95 4.50
N ASP A 79 5.58 18.00 3.18
CA ASP A 79 4.60 17.19 2.43
C ASP A 79 5.00 15.72 2.47
N TRP A 80 6.30 15.41 2.34
CA TRP A 80 6.82 14.06 2.47
C TRP A 80 6.52 13.45 3.84
N ASP A 81 6.85 14.16 4.92
CA ASP A 81 6.66 13.65 6.28
C ASP A 81 5.15 13.43 6.55
N SER A 82 4.30 14.34 6.09
CA SER A 82 2.83 14.22 6.18
C SER A 82 2.30 13.00 5.40
N ALA A 83 2.75 12.83 4.15
CA ALA A 83 2.36 11.69 3.32
C ALA A 83 2.82 10.35 3.92
N MET A 84 4.04 10.30 4.48
CA MET A 84 4.56 9.12 5.17
C MET A 84 3.75 8.74 6.41
N VAL A 85 3.32 9.72 7.21
CA VAL A 85 2.45 9.46 8.37
C VAL A 85 1.12 8.87 7.92
N LYS A 86 0.48 9.49 6.92
CA LYS A 86 -0.80 8.99 6.38
C LYS A 86 -0.65 7.60 5.77
N LEU A 87 0.43 7.33 5.04
CA LEU A 87 0.71 6.01 4.47
C LEU A 87 0.85 4.96 5.57
N ARG A 88 1.62 5.24 6.63
CA ARG A 88 1.77 4.31 7.77
C ARG A 88 0.43 3.98 8.43
N LEU A 89 -0.42 4.99 8.62
CA LEU A 89 -1.77 4.78 9.17
C LEU A 89 -2.62 3.90 8.23
N ALA A 90 -2.61 4.18 6.92
CA ALA A 90 -3.36 3.38 5.95
C ALA A 90 -2.86 1.94 5.86
N VAL A 91 -1.55 1.71 5.97
CA VAL A 91 -0.95 0.36 6.04
C VAL A 91 -1.42 -0.37 7.29
N SER A 92 -1.37 0.25 8.46
CA SER A 92 -1.88 -0.36 9.68
C SER A 92 -3.35 -0.76 9.56
N SER A 93 -4.20 0.15 9.05
CA SER A 93 -5.63 -0.12 8.79
C SER A 93 -5.84 -1.25 7.78
N GLU A 94 -4.99 -1.34 6.74
CA GLU A 94 -5.03 -2.42 5.76
C GLU A 94 -4.78 -3.79 6.40
N PHE A 95 -3.71 -3.91 7.19
CA PHE A 95 -3.36 -5.16 7.86
C PHE A 95 -4.36 -5.54 8.95
N GLU A 96 -4.92 -4.59 9.68
CA GLU A 96 -6.00 -4.84 10.64
C GLU A 96 -7.25 -5.37 9.93
N ARG A 97 -7.68 -4.75 8.82
CA ARG A 97 -8.81 -5.25 8.03
C ARG A 97 -8.58 -6.67 7.51
N ARG A 98 -7.36 -6.97 7.03
CA ARG A 98 -6.99 -8.32 6.57
C ARG A 98 -7.03 -9.32 7.72
N ALA A 99 -6.48 -8.98 8.89
CA ALA A 99 -6.50 -9.84 10.06
C ALA A 99 -7.93 -10.13 10.56
N VAL A 100 -8.78 -9.10 10.67
CA VAL A 100 -10.19 -9.25 11.04
C VAL A 100 -10.91 -10.16 10.04
N ARG A 101 -10.65 -9.99 8.74
CA ARG A 101 -11.24 -10.83 7.70
C ARG A 101 -10.78 -12.28 7.82
N SER A 102 -9.48 -12.54 7.94
CA SER A 102 -8.93 -13.89 8.12
C SER A 102 -9.56 -14.57 9.33
N HIS A 103 -9.76 -13.84 10.44
CA HIS A 103 -10.43 -14.34 11.63
C HIS A 103 -11.91 -14.68 11.39
N VAL A 104 -12.64 -13.86 10.63
CA VAL A 104 -14.04 -14.14 10.24
C VAL A 104 -14.13 -15.36 9.32
N LEU A 105 -13.27 -15.45 8.30
CA LEU A 105 -13.25 -16.58 7.37
C LEU A 105 -12.93 -17.90 8.09
N TRP A 106 -11.91 -17.91 8.96
CA TRP A 106 -11.59 -19.08 9.79
C TRP A 106 -12.76 -19.51 10.68
N ARG A 107 -13.56 -18.57 11.19
CA ARG A 107 -14.78 -18.91 11.96
C ARG A 107 -15.91 -19.48 11.11
N LEU A 108 -16.00 -19.11 9.84
CA LEU A 108 -17.05 -19.57 8.92
C LEU A 108 -16.71 -20.94 8.32
N ASP A 109 -15.42 -21.22 8.13
CA ASP A 109 -14.90 -22.50 7.63
C ASP A 109 -13.54 -22.82 8.30
N PRO A 110 -13.54 -23.47 9.48
CA PRO A 110 -12.32 -23.74 10.22
C PRO A 110 -11.47 -24.89 9.64
N ASP A 111 -12.04 -25.68 8.71
CA ASP A 111 -11.42 -26.86 8.09
C ASP A 111 -10.96 -26.62 6.63
N GLY A 112 -11.09 -25.38 6.14
CA GLY A 112 -10.69 -24.98 4.78
C GLY A 112 -9.21 -25.08 4.47
#